data_AF-W4K6W6-F1
#
_entry.id   AF-W4K6W6-F1
#
_cell.length_a   1.000
_cell.length_b   1.000
_cell.length_c   1.000
_cell.angle_alpha   90.00
_cell.angle_beta   90.00
_cell.angle_gamma   90.00
#
_symmetry.space_group_name_H-M   'P 1'
#
loop_
_entity.id
_entity.type
_entity.pdbx_description
1 polymer ?
#
loop_
_entity_poly.entity_id
_entity_poly.type
_entity_poly.pdbx_seq_one_letter_code
_entity_poly.pdbx_strand_id
1 'polypeptide(L)' 'MVSFQCDACSDVVKKPKLDQHHSRCFSSFTCIDCSTTFAGPAQYKGHTTCISEAEKYQKSLYKGPKAQNNTGGRNNLA' A
#
# COMPACT_ATOMS: atom_id res chain seq x y z
N MET A 1 14.15 6.61 1.92
CA MET A 1 14.37 6.34 0.48
C MET A 1 14.21 4.84 0.30
N VAL A 2 13.14 4.38 -0.34
CA VAL A 2 12.91 2.95 -0.58
C VAL A 2 13.95 2.37 -1.54
N SER A 3 14.41 1.17 -1.24
CA SER A 3 15.29 0.39 -2.10
C SER A 3 14.55 -0.80 -2.70
N PHE A 4 14.91 -1.16 -3.92
CA PHE A 4 14.28 -2.24 -4.68
C PHE A 4 15.34 -3.22 -5.17
N GLN A 5 15.00 -4.50 -5.15
CA GLN A 5 15.77 -5.60 -5.69
C GLN A 5 15.26 -5.91 -7.11
N CYS A 6 16.12 -5.90 -8.11
CA CYS A 6 15.76 -6.38 -9.45
C CYS A 6 15.85 -7.91 -9.50
N ASP A 7 14.83 -8.56 -10.06
CA ASP A 7 14.78 -10.02 -10.17
C ASP A 7 15.66 -10.56 -11.33
N ALA A 8 15.85 -9.77 -12.39
CA ALA A 8 16.63 -10.21 -13.56
C ALA A 8 18.15 -10.21 -13.35
N CYS A 9 18.68 -9.23 -12.61
CA CYS A 9 20.13 -9.05 -12.44
C CYS A 9 20.57 -9.10 -10.97
N SER A 10 19.63 -9.30 -10.05
CA SER A 10 19.89 -9.32 -8.61
C SER A 10 20.60 -8.06 -8.07
N ASP A 11 20.48 -6.92 -8.76
CA ASP A 11 20.98 -5.62 -8.28
C ASP A 11 19.99 -4.88 -7.38
N VAL A 12 20.55 -4.12 -6.42
CA VAL A 12 19.78 -3.23 -5.54
C VAL A 12 19.76 -1.81 -6.09
N VAL A 13 18.57 -1.31 -6.42
CA VAL A 13 18.34 -0.03 -7.08
C VAL A 13 17.49 0.89 -6.21
N LYS A 14 17.94 2.14 -6.06
CA LYS A 14 17.20 3.19 -5.36
C LYS A 14 16.14 3.80 -6.28
N LYS A 15 15.02 4.22 -5.71
CA LYS A 15 13.87 4.80 -6.45
C LYS A 15 14.22 5.83 -7.56
N PRO A 16 15.14 6.79 -7.38
CA PRO A 16 15.47 7.76 -8.43
C PRO A 16 16.08 7.14 -9.69
N LYS A 17 16.73 5.99 -9.57
CA LYS A 17 17.39 5.26 -10.67
C LYS A 17 16.58 4.05 -11.15
N LEU A 18 15.45 3.77 -10.51
CA LEU A 18 14.64 2.58 -10.77
C LEU A 18 14.03 2.61 -12.18
N ASP A 19 13.55 3.77 -12.64
CA ASP A 19 12.95 3.94 -13.97
C ASP A 19 13.98 3.68 -15.08
N GLN A 20 15.21 4.20 -14.89
CA GLN A 20 16.34 3.95 -15.79
C GLN A 20 16.81 2.48 -15.75
N HIS A 21 16.73 1.80 -14.60
CA HIS A 21 17.09 0.39 -14.52
C HIS A 21 16.02 -0.50 -15.17
N HIS A 22 14.74 -0.18 -14.98
CA HIS A 22 13.62 -0.89 -15.59
C HIS A 22 13.69 -0.84 -17.13
N SER A 23 14.11 0.28 -17.72
CA SER A 23 14.29 0.37 -19.19
C SER A 23 15.46 -0.47 -19.73
N ARG A 24 16.31 -1.02 -18.86
CA ARG A 24 17.40 -1.93 -19.24
C ARG A 24 17.03 -3.39 -18.98
N CYS A 25 16.41 -3.68 -17.83
CA CYS A 25 16.15 -5.05 -17.38
C CYS A 25 14.74 -5.56 -17.69
N PHE A 26 13.76 -4.67 -17.91
CA PHE A 26 12.36 -5.03 -18.20
C PHE A 26 11.78 -6.10 -17.26
N SER A 27 12.19 -6.06 -15.99
CA SER A 27 11.89 -7.07 -14.99
C SER A 27 11.04 -6.53 -13.86
N SER A 28 10.49 -7.45 -13.08
CA SER A 28 9.90 -7.18 -11.78
C SER A 28 10.94 -6.65 -10.78
N PHE A 29 10.45 -5.88 -9.82
CA PHE A 29 11.23 -5.32 -8.72
C PHE A 29 10.56 -5.62 -7.40
N THR A 30 11.34 -6.11 -6.43
CA THR A 30 10.84 -6.39 -5.09
C THR A 30 11.33 -5.31 -4.13
N CYS A 31 10.43 -4.65 -3.42
CA CYS A 31 10.84 -3.76 -2.34
C CYS A 31 11.43 -4.61 -1.21
N ILE A 32 12.66 -4.33 -0.83
CA ILE A 32 13.37 -5.07 0.23
C ILE A 32 12.86 -4.75 1.64
N ASP A 33 12.21 -3.60 1.79
CA ASP A 33 11.67 -3.13 3.07
C ASP A 33 10.31 -3.79 3.40
N CYS A 34 9.42 -3.98 2.41
CA CYS A 34 8.08 -4.56 2.61
C CYS A 34 7.86 -5.87 1.85
N SER A 35 8.91 -6.44 1.24
CA SER A 35 8.88 -7.68 0.46
C SER A 35 7.78 -7.74 -0.61
N THR A 36 7.32 -6.59 -1.10
CA THR A 36 6.29 -6.51 -2.14
C THR A 36 6.93 -6.48 -3.52
N THR A 37 6.52 -7.39 -4.39
CA THR A 37 6.96 -7.45 -5.78
C THR A 37 6.07 -6.62 -6.69
N PHE A 38 6.69 -5.80 -7.52
CA PHE A 38 6.07 -4.93 -8.50
C PHE A 38 6.46 -5.41 -9.90
N ALA A 39 5.48 -5.69 -10.75
CA ALA A 39 5.70 -6.17 -12.12
C ALA A 39 6.08 -5.05 -13.11
N GLY A 40 5.91 -3.78 -12.73
CA GLY A 40 6.22 -2.68 -13.64
C GLY A 40 6.04 -1.26 -13.08
N PRO A 41 6.27 -0.24 -13.92
CA PRO A 41 6.41 1.15 -13.49
C PRO A 41 5.14 1.75 -12.88
N ALA A 42 3.98 1.36 -13.38
CA ALA A 42 2.70 1.81 -12.85
C ALA A 42 2.52 1.46 -11.37
N GLN A 43 3.12 0.36 -10.91
CA GLN A 43 2.93 -0.15 -9.56
C GLN A 43 3.98 0.42 -8.58
N TYR A 44 5.28 0.40 -8.93
CA TYR A 44 6.33 0.89 -8.03
C TYR A 44 6.47 2.43 -8.00
N LYS A 45 5.97 3.16 -9.01
CA LYS A 45 6.00 4.64 -9.02
C LYS A 45 5.23 5.24 -7.85
N GLY A 46 4.08 4.66 -7.50
CA GLY A 46 3.30 5.05 -6.32
C GLY A 46 3.88 4.60 -4.99
N HIS A 47 4.82 3.66 -4.98
CA HIS A 47 5.36 3.07 -3.75
C HIS A 47 6.43 3.97 -3.10
N THR A 48 6.03 4.98 -2.33
CA THR A 48 6.92 5.94 -1.66
C THR A 48 7.07 5.67 -0.16
N THR A 49 6.07 5.01 0.44
CA THR A 49 6.06 4.58 1.83
C THR A 49 5.77 3.08 1.88
N CYS A 50 6.61 2.34 2.60
CA CYS A 50 6.38 0.94 2.89
C CYS A 50 5.25 0.85 3.91
N ILE A 51 4.04 0.58 3.44
CA ILE A 51 2.91 0.29 4.32
C ILE A 51 3.10 -1.15 4.77
N SER A 52 3.38 -1.31 6.05
CA SER A 52 3.47 -2.64 6.66
C SER A 52 2.09 -3.34 6.58
N GLU A 53 2.07 -4.66 6.47
CA GLU A 53 0.79 -5.42 6.39
C GLU A 53 -0.15 -5.06 7.55
N ALA A 54 0.39 -4.72 8.72
CA ALA A 54 -0.37 -4.28 9.90
C ALA A 54 -1.29 -3.06 9.63
N GLU A 55 -0.83 -2.07 8.87
CA GLU A 55 -1.62 -0.88 8.52
C GLU A 55 -2.70 -1.19 7.47
N LYS A 56 -2.46 -2.16 6.59
CA LYS A 56 -3.46 -2.65 5.62
C LYS A 56 -4.64 -3.35 6.32
N TYR A 57 -4.37 -4.12 7.39
CA TYR A 57 -5.42 -4.78 8.18
C TYR A 57 -6.15 -3.82 9.13
N GLN A 58 -5.48 -2.80 9.67
CA GLN A 58 -6.13 -1.82 10.56
C GLN A 58 -7.16 -0.93 9.86
N LYS A 59 -7.09 -0.76 8.53
CA LYS A 59 -8.10 0.00 7.77
C LYS A 59 -9.35 -0.80 7.41
N SER A 60 -9.33 -2.12 7.53
CA SER A 60 -10.46 -3.01 7.24
C SER A 60 -11.29 -3.40 8.48
N LEU A 61 -10.85 -3.04 9.69
CA LEU A 61 -11.52 -3.43 10.95
C LEU A 61 -12.16 -2.29 11.74
N TYR A 62 -12.23 -1.06 11.19
CA TYR A 62 -13.00 0.03 11.81
C TYR A 62 -14.20 0.46 10.96
N LYS A 63 -15.17 -0.46 10.80
CA LYS A 63 -16.58 -0.04 10.86
C LYS A 63 -16.93 -0.02 12.34
N GLY A 64 -16.75 1.14 12.97
CA GLY A 64 -17.12 1.31 14.37
C GLY A 64 -18.54 0.79 14.62
N PRO A 65 -18.82 0.21 15.80
CA PRO A 65 -20.15 -0.23 16.14
C PRO A 65 -21.06 0.99 16.07
N LYS A 66 -22.09 0.97 15.22
CA LYS A 66 -23.28 1.78 15.49
C LYS A 66 -23.96 1.11 16.69
N ALA A 67 -23.37 1.29 17.86
CA ALA A 67 -24.00 0.99 19.12
C ALA A 67 -25.22 1.90 19.24
N GLN A 68 -26.37 1.23 19.38
CA GLN A 68 -27.35 1.52 20.42
C GLN A 68 -28.35 2.64 20.09
N ASN A 69 -29.57 2.27 19.70
CA ASN A 69 -30.71 2.02 20.59
C ASN A 69 -31.02 3.19 21.55
N ASN A 70 -32.27 3.67 21.42
CA ASN A 70 -33.08 4.35 22.42
C ASN A 70 -32.91 5.88 22.57
N THR A 71 -33.75 6.63 21.85
CA THR A 71 -34.39 7.81 22.44
C THR A 71 -35.81 7.98 21.89
N GLY A 72 -36.78 7.65 22.74
CA GLY A 72 -37.92 8.53 23.01
C GLY A 72 -38.95 8.70 21.91
N GLY A 73 -40.01 7.88 21.98
CA GLY A 73 -41.33 8.31 21.55
C GLY A 73 -41.71 9.61 22.28
N ARG A 74 -42.03 10.64 21.50
CA ARG A 74 -42.75 11.82 21.96
C ARG A 74 -43.96 12.01 21.04
N ASN A 75 -45.11 11.61 21.58
CA ASN A 75 -46.42 12.04 21.12
C ASN A 75 -46.49 13.58 21.11
N ASN A 76 -47.25 14.11 20.16
CA ASN A 76 -48.08 15.33 20.18
C ASN A 76 -48.00 16.03 18.81
N LEU A 77 -49.01 15.80 17.96
CA LEU A 77 -49.41 16.78 16.96
C LEU A 77 -50.92 17.02 17.14
N ALA A 78 -51.22 18.29 17.34
CA ALA A 78 -52.55 18.88 17.44
C ALA A 78 -53.32 18.81 16.12
#